data_AF-A0A034VZ06-F1
#
_entry.id   AF-A0A034VZ06-F1
#
_cell.length_a   1.000
_cell.length_b   1.000
_cell.length_c   1.000
_cell.angle_alpha   90.00
_cell.angle_beta   90.00
_cell.angle_gamma   90.00
#
_symmetry.space_group_name_H-M   'P 1'
#
loop_
_entity.id
_entity.type
_entity.pdbx_description
1 polymer ?
#
loop_
_entity_poly.entity_id
_entity_poly.type
_entity_poly.pdbx_seq_one_letter_code
_entity_poly.pdbx_strand_id
1 'polypeptide(L)'
;MLRQCVPKSPVRVHTSARGILRGAATNAPATAAKEKLEEIRGRLEKGPNFQDFVQNPEYTREEWTAYEGKLRREKGENERLRLPPWLKTTIPMGKNFAKIKTQLRELKLATVCEEARCPNIGECWGGGEHGTQTATIMLMGDTCTRGCRFCSVKTARKPPPLDPAEPVNTAKAIASWGLDYIVLTSVDRDDLPDGGSNHIAETVREIKARNPNIFVECLVPDFRGDLTCVETIANSGLDVYAHNIETVEKLTPFVRDRRAHYRQTLSVLQQAKQFNPKLVTKSSIMLGLGETDAEIEQTMLDLREAGVECLTLGQYMQPTNRHLKVIEYVTPEKFKHWEQRGNELGFLYTASGPLVRSSYKAGEFFITSILKNRQAQTQQADAAQTTQKQ
;
A
#
# COMPACT_ATOMS: atom_id res chain seq x y z
N MET A 1 7.82 -71.39 26.50
CA MET A 1 8.92 -71.90 27.35
C MET A 1 10.05 -72.36 26.44
N LEU A 2 11.28 -71.95 26.77
CA LEU A 2 12.60 -72.50 26.39
C LEU A 2 13.07 -72.46 24.91
N ARG A 3 14.03 -71.55 24.74
CA ARG A 3 15.16 -71.44 23.80
C ARG A 3 15.70 -72.77 23.23
N GLN A 4 16.23 -72.69 22.00
CA GLN A 4 17.62 -73.09 21.72
C GLN A 4 18.14 -72.46 20.41
N CYS A 5 19.35 -71.88 20.51
CA CYS A 5 20.16 -71.32 19.44
C CYS A 5 21.09 -72.38 18.83
N VAL A 6 21.43 -72.29 17.54
CA VAL A 6 22.79 -72.61 17.03
C VAL A 6 23.11 -71.71 15.80
N PRO A 7 24.36 -71.22 15.61
CA PRO A 7 24.73 -70.20 14.61
C PRO A 7 25.64 -70.70 13.46
N LYS A 8 25.85 -69.86 12.43
CA LYS A 8 27.15 -69.47 11.78
C LYS A 8 27.01 -69.18 10.28
N SER A 9 27.34 -67.96 9.86
CA SER A 9 28.46 -67.62 8.94
C SER A 9 28.36 -66.16 8.47
N PRO A 10 29.46 -65.39 8.46
CA PRO A 10 29.45 -64.00 7.99
C PRO A 10 29.75 -63.94 6.48
N VAL A 11 28.86 -63.30 5.72
CA VAL A 11 29.12 -62.96 4.31
C VAL A 11 29.81 -61.60 4.28
N ARG A 12 31.02 -61.57 3.69
CA ARG A 12 31.75 -60.34 3.33
C ARG A 12 30.94 -59.56 2.30
N VAL A 13 30.65 -58.29 2.60
CA VAL A 13 30.13 -57.33 1.62
C VAL A 13 31.26 -56.38 1.24
N HIS A 14 31.65 -56.41 -0.04
CA HIS A 14 32.54 -55.43 -0.64
C HIS A 14 31.87 -54.06 -0.69
N THR A 15 32.41 -53.09 0.05
CA THR A 15 32.05 -51.68 -0.09
C THR A 15 32.79 -51.08 -1.28
N SER A 16 32.10 -50.91 -2.40
CA SER A 16 32.52 -50.05 -3.50
C SER A 16 32.04 -48.62 -3.21
N ALA A 17 32.97 -47.74 -2.87
CA ALA A 17 32.73 -46.31 -2.74
C ALA A 17 32.39 -45.71 -4.12
N ARG A 18 31.11 -45.35 -4.35
CA ARG A 18 30.71 -44.45 -5.44
C ARG A 18 30.56 -43.05 -4.85
N GLY A 19 31.39 -42.14 -5.34
CA GLY A 19 31.37 -40.73 -4.98
C GLY A 19 30.02 -40.08 -5.26
N ILE A 20 29.55 -39.33 -4.27
CA ILE A 20 28.41 -38.43 -4.37
C ILE A 20 28.89 -37.20 -5.15
N LEU A 21 28.47 -37.09 -6.42
CA LEU A 21 28.48 -35.81 -7.12
C LEU A 21 27.37 -34.94 -6.51
N ARG A 22 27.77 -34.02 -5.62
CA ARG A 22 26.93 -32.89 -5.22
C ARG A 22 26.78 -31.99 -6.44
N GLY A 23 25.64 -32.08 -7.12
CA GLY A 23 25.21 -31.06 -8.07
C GLY A 23 25.03 -29.74 -7.34
N ALA A 24 25.75 -28.71 -7.79
CA ALA A 24 25.58 -27.35 -7.32
C ALA A 24 24.15 -26.88 -7.61
N ALA A 25 23.39 -26.58 -6.56
CA ALA A 25 22.14 -25.84 -6.69
C ALA A 25 22.47 -24.45 -7.26
N THR A 26 21.96 -24.17 -8.45
CA THR A 26 22.12 -22.88 -9.11
C THR A 26 21.22 -21.85 -8.43
N ASN A 27 21.82 -20.88 -7.76
CA ASN A 27 21.17 -19.69 -7.16
C ASN A 27 20.63 -18.69 -8.22
N ALA A 28 20.12 -19.17 -9.35
CA ALA A 28 19.78 -18.34 -10.50
C ALA A 28 18.52 -17.44 -10.39
N PRO A 29 17.46 -17.74 -9.60
CA PRO A 29 16.24 -16.92 -9.66
C PRO A 29 16.33 -15.58 -8.92
N ALA A 30 17.17 -15.48 -7.88
CA ALA A 30 17.31 -14.25 -7.08
C ALA A 30 18.13 -13.16 -7.79
N THR A 31 19.14 -13.56 -8.57
CA THR A 31 20.05 -12.64 -9.29
C THR A 31 19.34 -11.95 -10.44
N ALA A 32 18.53 -12.68 -11.21
CA ALA A 32 17.76 -12.14 -12.33
C ALA A 32 16.69 -11.14 -11.87
N ALA A 33 16.05 -11.40 -10.73
CA ALA A 33 15.11 -10.46 -10.12
C ALA A 33 15.81 -9.17 -9.66
N LYS A 34 17.04 -9.28 -9.14
CA LYS A 34 17.87 -8.15 -8.69
C LYS A 34 18.36 -7.28 -9.85
N GLU A 35 18.88 -7.89 -10.92
CA GLU A 35 19.34 -7.18 -12.11
C GLU A 35 18.20 -6.40 -12.79
N LYS A 36 17.01 -7.03 -12.87
CA LYS A 36 15.81 -6.40 -13.42
C LYS A 36 15.29 -5.25 -12.55
N LEU A 37 15.46 -5.35 -11.23
CA LEU A 37 15.13 -4.28 -10.27
C LEU A 37 16.03 -3.05 -10.48
N GLU A 38 17.33 -3.27 -10.67
CA GLU A 38 18.32 -2.21 -10.90
C GLU A 38 18.12 -1.51 -12.25
N GLU A 39 17.72 -2.23 -13.30
CA GLU A 39 17.37 -1.60 -14.58
C GLU A 39 16.15 -0.68 -14.47
N ILE A 40 15.13 -1.09 -13.69
CA ILE A 40 13.93 -0.29 -13.43
C ILE A 40 14.32 0.97 -12.64
N ARG A 41 15.17 0.85 -11.62
CA ARG A 41 15.66 1.98 -10.82
C ARG A 41 16.39 3.02 -11.66
N GLY A 42 17.32 2.59 -12.52
CA GLY A 42 18.07 3.51 -13.38
C GLY A 42 17.20 4.26 -14.41
N ARG A 43 16.00 3.76 -14.73
CA ARG A 43 15.01 4.48 -15.54
C ARG A 43 14.15 5.43 -14.70
N LEU A 44 13.83 5.06 -13.46
CA LEU A 44 13.06 5.89 -12.53
C LEU A 44 13.84 7.12 -12.05
N GLU A 45 15.17 7.03 -11.91
CA GLU A 45 16.05 8.17 -11.58
C GLU A 45 16.02 9.30 -12.63
N LYS A 46 15.54 9.03 -13.86
CA LYS A 46 15.46 10.00 -14.95
C LYS A 46 14.13 10.76 -15.01
N GLY A 47 13.14 10.39 -14.18
CA GLY A 47 11.85 11.08 -14.06
C GLY A 47 11.82 12.12 -12.94
N PRO A 48 10.75 12.91 -12.81
CA PRO A 48 10.56 13.79 -11.65
C PRO A 48 10.59 12.95 -10.37
N ASN A 49 11.39 13.39 -9.40
CA ASN A 49 11.61 12.67 -8.15
C ASN A 49 10.52 13.02 -7.12
N PHE A 50 10.39 12.22 -6.06
CA PHE A 50 9.40 12.43 -5.01
C PHE A 50 9.50 13.82 -4.32
N GLN A 51 10.70 14.38 -4.18
CA GLN A 51 10.92 15.72 -3.61
C GLN A 51 10.31 16.83 -4.47
N ASP A 52 10.25 16.64 -5.79
CA ASP A 52 9.64 17.59 -6.72
C ASP A 52 8.12 17.75 -6.46
N PHE A 53 7.48 16.77 -5.79
CA PHE A 53 6.06 16.80 -5.44
C PHE A 53 5.77 17.18 -3.99
N VAL A 54 6.74 17.01 -3.07
CA VAL A 54 6.54 17.18 -1.62
C VAL A 54 7.06 18.51 -1.09
N GLN A 55 7.92 19.19 -1.83
CA GLN A 55 8.38 20.51 -1.45
C GLN A 55 7.27 21.53 -1.65
N ASN A 56 6.69 22.00 -0.55
CA ASN A 56 6.05 23.30 -0.56
C ASN A 56 7.19 24.35 -0.63
N PRO A 57 7.31 25.15 -1.70
CA PRO A 57 8.38 26.13 -1.85
C PRO A 57 8.38 27.21 -0.75
N GLU A 58 7.34 27.27 0.07
CA GLU A 58 7.20 28.23 1.18
C GLU A 58 8.00 27.87 2.45
N TYR A 59 8.55 26.65 2.61
CA TYR A 59 9.27 26.27 3.84
C TYR A 59 10.71 25.88 3.55
N THR A 60 11.67 26.74 3.95
CA THR A 60 13.09 26.45 3.75
C THR A 60 13.64 25.53 4.84
N ARG A 61 14.74 24.83 4.52
CA ARG A 61 15.48 23.98 5.47
C ARG A 61 15.92 24.75 6.73
N GLU A 62 16.11 26.06 6.63
CA GLU A 62 16.43 26.93 7.77
C GLU A 62 15.28 27.07 8.78
N GLU A 63 14.03 27.07 8.33
CA GLU A 63 12.86 27.12 9.22
C GLU A 63 12.62 25.80 9.95
N TRP A 64 13.09 24.68 9.39
CA TRP A 64 13.00 23.35 10.02
C TRP A 64 14.00 23.19 11.16
N THR A 65 15.26 23.61 10.92
CA THR A 65 16.34 23.54 11.92
C THR A 65 16.15 24.52 13.07
N ALA A 66 15.40 25.60 12.85
CA ALA A 66 15.07 26.59 13.88
C ALA A 66 13.86 26.22 14.76
N TYR A 67 13.18 25.09 14.53
CA TYR A 67 12.04 24.69 15.35
C TYR A 67 12.47 24.18 16.74
N GLU A 68 12.30 25.01 17.76
CA GLU A 68 12.64 24.68 19.16
C GLU A 68 11.53 23.95 19.94
N GLY A 69 10.41 23.61 19.29
CA GLY A 69 9.29 22.97 19.97
C GLY A 69 9.55 21.50 20.31
N LYS A 70 8.92 21.00 21.38
CA LYS A 70 8.97 19.57 21.76
C LYS A 70 8.38 18.71 20.63
N LEU A 71 9.17 17.78 20.12
CA LEU A 71 8.77 16.87 19.03
C LEU A 71 8.26 15.51 19.51
N ARG A 72 8.57 15.10 20.74
CA ARG A 72 8.20 13.79 21.28
C ARG A 72 7.59 13.93 22.66
N ARG A 73 6.51 13.21 22.92
CA ARG A 73 5.86 13.12 24.24
C ARG A 73 6.57 12.12 25.14
N GLU A 74 6.69 12.50 26.40
CA GLU A 74 7.17 11.61 27.45
C GLU A 74 6.04 10.77 28.05
N LYS A 75 6.42 9.68 28.71
CA LYS A 75 5.47 8.78 29.34
C LYS A 75 4.73 9.51 30.46
N GLY A 76 3.41 9.56 30.37
CA GLY A 76 2.54 10.24 31.34
C GLY A 76 2.08 11.64 30.92
N GLU A 77 2.69 12.23 29.88
CA GLU A 77 2.25 13.52 29.37
C GLU A 77 0.91 13.39 28.63
N ASN A 78 -0.04 14.25 28.97
CA ASN A 78 -1.37 14.25 28.36
C ASN A 78 -1.61 15.42 27.41
N GLU A 79 -0.72 16.40 27.38
CA GLU A 79 -0.84 17.55 26.49
C GLU A 79 -0.53 17.18 25.04
N ARG A 80 -1.14 17.93 24.12
CA ARG A 80 -0.94 17.75 22.69
C ARG A 80 0.31 18.51 22.26
N LEU A 81 1.16 17.86 21.47
CA LEU A 81 2.31 18.52 20.87
C LEU A 81 1.86 19.62 19.91
N ARG A 82 2.60 20.73 19.90
CA ARG A 82 2.41 21.80 18.91
C ARG A 82 2.79 21.26 17.53
N LEU A 83 1.97 21.56 16.52
CA LEU A 83 2.22 21.13 15.16
C LEU A 83 3.46 21.87 14.59
N PRO A 84 4.51 21.15 14.16
CA PRO A 84 5.69 21.76 13.56
C PRO A 84 5.38 22.35 12.18
N PRO A 85 6.22 23.30 11.69
CA PRO A 85 5.97 24.03 10.44
C PRO A 85 5.84 23.12 9.21
N TRP A 86 6.66 22.08 9.07
CA TRP A 86 6.65 21.17 7.91
C TRP A 86 5.39 20.27 7.81
N LEU A 87 4.51 20.28 8.82
CA LEU A 87 3.22 19.58 8.79
C LEU A 87 2.03 20.52 8.56
N LYS A 88 2.27 21.83 8.45
CA LYS A 88 1.21 22.80 8.16
C LYS A 88 0.91 22.77 6.67
N THR A 89 -0.37 22.63 6.34
CA THR A 89 -0.88 22.76 4.99
C THR A 89 -1.70 24.03 4.84
N THR A 90 -1.77 24.53 3.62
CA THR A 90 -2.61 25.66 3.25
C THR A 90 -4.08 25.23 3.19
N ILE A 91 -4.99 26.17 3.43
CA ILE A 91 -6.43 25.88 3.38
C ILE A 91 -6.82 25.67 1.91
N PRO A 92 -7.51 24.56 1.56
CA PRO A 92 -7.89 24.28 0.18
C PRO A 92 -8.84 25.36 -0.36
N MET A 93 -8.40 26.10 -1.36
CA MET A 93 -9.18 27.13 -2.06
C MET A 93 -8.98 26.99 -3.58
N GLY A 94 -10.05 27.12 -4.37
CA GLY A 94 -9.95 27.15 -5.83
C GLY A 94 -11.15 26.59 -6.59
N LYS A 95 -11.27 26.97 -7.88
CA LYS A 95 -12.37 26.54 -8.77
C LYS A 95 -12.35 25.03 -9.05
N ASN A 96 -11.17 24.42 -9.19
CA ASN A 96 -11.01 22.99 -9.46
C ASN A 96 -11.49 22.13 -8.27
N PHE A 97 -11.07 22.49 -7.05
CA PHE A 97 -11.55 21.84 -5.83
C PHE A 97 -13.07 21.87 -5.73
N ALA A 98 -13.69 23.04 -5.98
CA ALA A 98 -15.14 23.18 -5.96
C ALA A 98 -15.84 22.31 -7.02
N LYS A 99 -15.26 22.22 -8.23
CA LYS A 99 -15.79 21.37 -9.31
C LYS A 99 -15.81 19.89 -8.93
N ILE A 100 -14.67 19.34 -8.49
CA ILE A 100 -14.59 17.92 -8.06
C ILE A 100 -15.57 17.67 -6.92
N LYS A 101 -15.63 18.57 -5.95
CA LYS A 101 -16.56 18.46 -4.82
C LYS A 101 -18.02 18.37 -5.26
N THR A 102 -18.43 19.21 -6.20
CA THR A 102 -19.80 19.18 -6.74
C THR A 102 -20.07 17.87 -7.49
N GLN A 103 -19.14 17.43 -8.34
CA GLN A 103 -19.28 16.18 -9.09
C GLN A 103 -19.42 14.96 -8.16
N LEU A 104 -18.56 14.85 -7.14
CA LEU A 104 -18.63 13.75 -6.16
C LEU A 104 -19.97 13.71 -5.44
N ARG A 105 -20.53 14.88 -5.09
CA ARG A 105 -21.85 14.99 -4.44
C ARG A 105 -23.01 14.60 -5.35
N GLU A 106 -22.99 15.06 -6.60
CA GLU A 106 -24.01 14.71 -7.60
C GLU A 106 -24.04 13.20 -7.85
N LEU A 107 -22.86 12.57 -7.86
CA LEU A 107 -22.69 11.14 -8.06
C LEU A 107 -22.84 10.31 -6.79
N LYS A 108 -23.07 10.97 -5.63
CA LYS A 108 -23.17 10.33 -4.30
C LYS A 108 -21.97 9.44 -3.95
N LEU A 109 -20.78 9.82 -4.40
CA LEU A 109 -19.55 9.09 -4.14
C LEU A 109 -18.90 9.59 -2.86
N ALA A 110 -18.59 8.68 -1.94
CA ALA A 110 -17.76 8.99 -0.80
C ALA A 110 -16.28 9.03 -1.21
N THR A 111 -15.49 9.86 -0.54
CA THR A 111 -14.03 9.89 -0.72
C THR A 111 -13.34 9.81 0.62
N VAL A 112 -12.25 9.04 0.68
CA VAL A 112 -11.39 9.02 1.88
C VAL A 112 -10.74 10.39 2.10
N CYS A 113 -10.60 11.21 1.05
CA CYS A 113 -10.09 12.57 1.15
C CYS A 113 -10.92 13.43 2.11
N GLU A 114 -12.25 13.36 2.02
CA GLU A 114 -13.16 14.08 2.90
C GLU A 114 -13.35 13.34 4.24
N GLU A 115 -13.63 12.04 4.21
CA GLU A 115 -14.01 11.27 5.41
C GLU A 115 -12.83 11.03 6.37
N ALA A 116 -11.60 10.93 5.84
CA ALA A 116 -10.38 10.84 6.65
C ALA A 116 -9.76 12.21 6.99
N ARG A 117 -10.39 13.32 6.59
CA ARG A 117 -9.90 14.71 6.80
C ARG A 117 -8.47 14.89 6.28
N CYS A 118 -8.24 14.49 5.04
CA CYS A 118 -6.91 14.48 4.45
C CYS A 118 -6.33 15.90 4.36
N PRO A 119 -5.12 16.17 4.89
CA PRO A 119 -4.51 17.49 4.80
C PRO A 119 -4.10 17.87 3.36
N ASN A 120 -4.01 16.88 2.45
CA ASN A 120 -3.57 17.06 1.07
C ASN A 120 -4.73 17.24 0.09
N ILE A 121 -5.98 17.32 0.57
CA ILE A 121 -7.17 17.35 -0.31
C ILE A 121 -7.12 18.53 -1.31
N GLY A 122 -6.59 19.69 -0.89
CA GLY A 122 -6.45 20.87 -1.75
C GLY A 122 -5.49 20.65 -2.92
N GLU A 123 -4.34 20.05 -2.63
CA GLU A 123 -3.33 19.72 -3.64
C GLU A 123 -3.81 18.62 -4.58
N CYS A 124 -4.42 17.56 -4.03
CA CYS A 124 -4.91 16.43 -4.81
C CYS A 124 -6.02 16.87 -5.79
N TRP A 125 -7.02 17.60 -5.30
CA TRP A 125 -8.19 18.01 -6.08
C TRP A 125 -7.96 19.29 -6.89
N GLY A 126 -7.00 20.13 -6.48
CA GLY A 126 -6.63 21.34 -7.20
C GLY A 126 -5.86 21.06 -8.49
N GLY A 127 -5.24 19.88 -8.59
CA GLY A 127 -4.37 19.48 -9.70
C GLY A 127 -2.87 19.65 -9.39
N GLY A 128 -2.50 20.49 -8.40
CA GLY A 128 -1.09 20.86 -8.16
C GLY A 128 -0.48 21.61 -9.36
N GLU A 129 0.85 21.76 -9.38
CA GLU A 129 1.58 22.40 -10.50
C GLU A 129 1.48 21.59 -11.82
N HIS A 130 1.25 20.29 -11.73
CA HIS A 130 1.21 19.37 -12.87
C HIS A 130 -0.20 19.14 -13.46
N GLY A 131 -1.23 19.79 -12.91
CA GLY A 131 -2.59 19.80 -13.47
C GLY A 131 -3.40 18.51 -13.33
N THR A 132 -2.79 17.37 -12.98
CA THR A 132 -3.52 16.09 -12.80
C THR A 132 -4.30 16.09 -11.49
N GLN A 133 -5.62 16.07 -11.60
CA GLN A 133 -6.53 15.96 -10.46
C GLN A 133 -6.61 14.49 -10.04
N THR A 134 -6.42 14.21 -8.75
CA THR A 134 -6.65 12.86 -8.24
C THR A 134 -7.55 12.85 -7.02
N ALA A 135 -8.47 11.89 -7.01
CA ALA A 135 -9.37 11.62 -5.89
C ALA A 135 -9.38 10.12 -5.63
N THR A 136 -9.29 9.74 -4.36
CA THR A 136 -9.44 8.34 -3.95
C THR A 136 -10.91 8.09 -3.60
N ILE A 137 -11.56 7.24 -4.38
CA ILE A 137 -12.98 6.91 -4.19
C ILE A 137 -13.10 5.86 -3.09
N MET A 138 -14.00 6.10 -2.15
CA MET A 138 -14.30 5.17 -1.06
C MET A 138 -15.63 4.49 -1.37
N LEU A 139 -15.54 3.20 -1.68
CA LEU A 139 -16.69 2.34 -1.95
C LEU A 139 -17.36 1.90 -0.65
N MET A 140 -18.62 1.46 -0.77
CA MET A 140 -19.42 0.89 0.31
C MET A 140 -19.81 1.91 1.39
N GLY A 141 -19.83 3.18 1.03
CA GLY A 141 -20.23 4.31 1.88
C GLY A 141 -19.13 4.81 2.82
N ASP A 142 -19.56 5.53 3.86
CA ASP A 142 -18.69 6.29 4.78
C ASP A 142 -18.65 5.72 6.21
N THR A 143 -19.23 4.54 6.40
CA THR A 143 -19.48 3.94 7.72
C THR A 143 -18.95 2.52 7.79
N CYS A 144 -17.94 2.33 8.64
CA CYS A 144 -17.17 1.11 8.79
C CYS A 144 -17.68 0.21 9.92
N THR A 145 -17.55 -1.12 9.78
CA THR A 145 -17.83 -2.08 10.86
C THR A 145 -16.69 -2.21 11.88
N ARG A 146 -15.57 -1.53 11.65
CA ARG A 146 -14.36 -1.56 12.46
C ARG A 146 -14.01 -0.20 13.05
N GLY A 147 -13.36 -0.23 14.21
CA GLY A 147 -13.00 0.95 14.99
C GLY A 147 -11.49 1.09 15.20
N CYS A 148 -10.73 1.28 14.12
CA CYS A 148 -9.30 1.59 14.20
C CYS A 148 -9.10 2.92 14.93
N ARG A 149 -8.21 2.97 15.93
CA ARG A 149 -8.07 4.12 16.84
C ARG A 149 -7.40 5.35 16.21
N PHE A 150 -6.83 5.18 15.02
CA PHE A 150 -6.24 6.25 14.22
C PHE A 150 -7.21 6.85 13.19
N CYS A 151 -8.28 6.14 12.82
CA CYS A 151 -9.11 6.43 11.65
C CYS A 151 -10.36 7.25 12.04
N SER A 152 -10.69 8.28 11.27
CA SER A 152 -11.85 9.15 11.51
C SER A 152 -13.13 8.76 10.78
N VAL A 153 -13.10 7.71 9.96
CA VAL A 153 -14.28 7.18 9.28
C VAL A 153 -15.33 6.77 10.32
N LYS A 154 -16.61 7.01 10.01
CA LYS A 154 -17.72 6.71 10.95
C LYS A 154 -17.77 5.21 11.21
N THR A 155 -18.29 4.82 12.36
CA THR A 155 -18.40 3.41 12.72
C THR A 155 -19.82 3.03 13.10
N ALA A 156 -20.28 1.89 12.59
CA ALA A 156 -21.55 1.29 12.97
C ALA A 156 -21.47 -0.24 12.86
N ARG A 157 -22.11 -0.96 13.78
CA ARG A 157 -22.18 -2.42 13.73
C ARG A 157 -22.97 -2.93 12.51
N LYS A 158 -23.96 -2.15 12.07
CA LYS A 158 -24.80 -2.43 10.90
C LYS A 158 -24.89 -1.15 10.06
N PRO A 159 -23.93 -0.91 9.16
CA PRO A 159 -24.00 0.19 8.20
C PRO A 159 -25.23 0.04 7.28
N PRO A 160 -25.59 1.08 6.51
CA PRO A 160 -26.59 0.95 5.45
C PRO A 160 -26.27 -0.19 4.46
N PRO A 161 -27.29 -0.77 3.82
CA PRO A 161 -27.07 -1.77 2.77
C PRO A 161 -26.24 -1.17 1.63
N LEU A 162 -25.46 -2.02 0.94
CA LEU A 162 -24.76 -1.59 -0.27
C LEU A 162 -25.77 -1.16 -1.33
N ASP A 163 -25.43 -0.11 -2.08
CA ASP A 163 -26.13 0.23 -3.31
C ASP A 163 -25.67 -0.73 -4.42
N PRO A 164 -26.53 -1.63 -4.94
CA PRO A 164 -26.14 -2.56 -6.00
C PRO A 164 -25.68 -1.86 -7.28
N ALA A 165 -26.05 -0.59 -7.49
CA ALA A 165 -25.65 0.20 -8.64
C ALA A 165 -24.34 0.97 -8.44
N GLU A 166 -23.76 0.98 -7.22
CA GLU A 166 -22.50 1.69 -6.92
C GLU A 166 -21.35 1.32 -7.87
N PRO A 167 -21.11 0.03 -8.24
CA PRO A 167 -20.02 -0.33 -9.15
C PRO A 167 -20.17 0.32 -10.53
N VAL A 168 -21.37 0.22 -11.11
CA VAL A 168 -21.68 0.76 -12.43
C VAL A 168 -21.65 2.28 -12.44
N ASN A 169 -22.21 2.92 -11.41
CA ASN A 169 -22.27 4.37 -11.30
C ASN A 169 -20.87 4.97 -11.06
N THR A 170 -20.07 4.33 -10.22
CA THR A 170 -18.67 4.70 -9.99
C THR A 170 -17.85 4.58 -11.26
N ALA A 171 -17.99 3.48 -12.01
CA ALA A 171 -17.29 3.30 -13.28
C ALA A 171 -17.69 4.34 -14.34
N LYS A 172 -18.98 4.70 -14.42
CA LYS A 172 -19.46 5.78 -15.31
C LYS A 172 -18.85 7.13 -14.94
N ALA A 173 -18.77 7.43 -13.65
CA ALA A 173 -18.15 8.66 -13.15
C ALA A 173 -16.67 8.72 -13.52
N ILE A 174 -15.90 7.69 -13.20
CA ILE A 174 -14.46 7.62 -13.48
C ILE A 174 -14.17 7.73 -14.98
N ALA A 175 -14.96 7.08 -15.83
CA ALA A 175 -14.82 7.18 -17.28
C ALA A 175 -15.01 8.62 -17.79
N SER A 176 -15.89 9.40 -17.17
CA SER A 176 -16.12 10.81 -17.53
C SER A 176 -14.98 11.75 -17.13
N TRP A 177 -14.12 11.33 -16.20
CA TRP A 177 -13.03 12.15 -15.69
C TRP A 177 -11.76 12.10 -16.55
N GLY A 178 -11.65 11.11 -17.44
CA GLY A 178 -10.49 10.98 -18.34
C GLY A 178 -9.17 10.74 -17.60
N LEU A 179 -9.21 10.05 -16.46
CA LEU A 179 -8.03 9.74 -15.66
C LEU A 179 -7.27 8.54 -16.23
N ASP A 180 -5.94 8.60 -16.17
CA ASP A 180 -5.06 7.47 -16.49
C ASP A 180 -4.86 6.53 -15.29
N TYR A 181 -5.15 7.00 -14.08
CA TYR A 181 -4.94 6.27 -12.83
C TYR A 181 -6.04 6.60 -11.83
N ILE A 182 -6.58 5.59 -11.15
CA ILE A 182 -7.56 5.78 -10.08
C ILE A 182 -7.26 4.88 -8.88
N VAL A 183 -7.38 5.46 -7.68
CA VAL A 183 -7.32 4.71 -6.43
C VAL A 183 -8.74 4.49 -5.90
N LEU A 184 -9.09 3.24 -5.67
CA LEU A 184 -10.28 2.82 -4.95
C LEU A 184 -9.88 2.37 -3.55
N THR A 185 -10.72 2.66 -2.58
CA THR A 185 -10.64 2.07 -1.24
C THR A 185 -12.05 1.75 -0.76
N SER A 186 -12.17 1.17 0.43
CA SER A 186 -13.47 0.90 1.02
C SER A 186 -13.39 0.91 2.54
N VAL A 187 -14.55 1.01 3.17
CA VAL A 187 -14.70 0.66 4.58
C VAL A 187 -14.67 -0.87 4.77
N ASP A 188 -14.44 -1.34 6.00
CA ASP A 188 -14.67 -2.74 6.34
C ASP A 188 -16.19 -3.00 6.45
N ARG A 189 -16.63 -4.11 5.85
CA ARG A 189 -18.01 -4.59 5.84
C ARG A 189 -18.13 -6.00 6.41
N ASP A 190 -17.73 -6.17 7.67
CA ASP A 190 -17.81 -7.47 8.36
C ASP A 190 -19.26 -7.99 8.53
N ASP A 191 -20.27 -7.15 8.22
CA ASP A 191 -21.68 -7.52 8.15
C ASP A 191 -22.05 -8.30 6.88
N LEU A 192 -21.19 -8.27 5.85
CA LEU A 192 -21.37 -9.01 4.60
C LEU A 192 -20.61 -10.34 4.62
N PRO A 193 -21.15 -11.42 3.99
CA PRO A 193 -20.48 -12.71 3.94
C PRO A 193 -19.08 -12.66 3.32
N ASP A 194 -18.90 -11.89 2.24
CA ASP A 194 -17.67 -11.75 1.47
C ASP A 194 -16.84 -10.50 1.85
N GLY A 195 -17.23 -9.83 2.94
CA GLY A 195 -16.61 -8.57 3.38
C GLY A 195 -16.69 -7.43 2.37
N GLY A 196 -17.52 -7.53 1.31
CA GLY A 196 -17.60 -6.57 0.21
C GLY A 196 -16.59 -6.79 -0.93
N SER A 197 -15.84 -7.91 -0.93
CA SER A 197 -14.82 -8.18 -1.94
C SER A 197 -15.38 -8.27 -3.37
N ASN A 198 -16.56 -8.88 -3.56
CA ASN A 198 -17.20 -8.90 -4.88
C ASN A 198 -17.59 -7.50 -5.35
N HIS A 199 -18.00 -6.63 -4.43
CA HIS A 199 -18.40 -5.27 -4.76
C HIS A 199 -17.22 -4.44 -5.29
N ILE A 200 -16.06 -4.57 -4.64
CA ILE A 200 -14.81 -3.97 -5.10
C ILE A 200 -14.41 -4.54 -6.47
N ALA A 201 -14.38 -5.87 -6.59
CA ALA A 201 -13.99 -6.54 -7.83
C ALA A 201 -14.89 -6.16 -9.01
N GLU A 202 -16.20 -6.07 -8.80
CA GLU A 202 -17.14 -5.67 -9.84
C GLU A 202 -16.94 -4.21 -10.26
N THR A 203 -16.63 -3.33 -9.31
CA THR A 203 -16.30 -1.93 -9.62
C THR A 203 -15.06 -1.85 -10.51
N VAL A 204 -14.02 -2.63 -10.22
CA VAL A 204 -12.81 -2.71 -11.06
C VAL A 204 -13.14 -3.21 -12.47
N ARG A 205 -13.94 -4.28 -12.59
CA ARG A 205 -14.34 -4.83 -13.90
C ARG A 205 -15.14 -3.82 -14.72
N GLU A 206 -16.10 -3.15 -14.10
CA GLU A 206 -16.92 -2.12 -14.76
C GLU A 206 -16.08 -0.93 -15.24
N ILE A 207 -15.07 -0.51 -14.47
CA ILE A 207 -14.08 0.51 -14.87
C ILE A 207 -13.28 0.03 -16.07
N LYS A 208 -12.67 -1.15 -15.98
CA LYS A 208 -11.82 -1.71 -17.06
C LYS A 208 -12.60 -1.99 -18.34
N ALA A 209 -13.88 -2.35 -18.24
CA ALA A 209 -14.75 -2.53 -19.40
C ALA A 209 -15.01 -1.22 -20.16
N ARG A 210 -15.05 -0.08 -19.46
CA ARG A 210 -15.23 1.26 -20.07
C ARG A 210 -13.93 1.89 -20.53
N ASN A 211 -12.86 1.67 -19.78
CA ASN A 211 -11.53 2.16 -20.11
C ASN A 211 -10.49 1.08 -19.79
N PRO A 212 -10.09 0.25 -20.76
CA PRO A 212 -9.09 -0.79 -20.55
C PRO A 212 -7.70 -0.25 -20.21
N ASN A 213 -7.41 1.02 -20.54
CA ASN A 213 -6.10 1.63 -20.39
C ASN A 213 -5.89 2.32 -19.04
N ILE A 214 -6.95 2.57 -18.27
CA ILE A 214 -6.82 3.17 -16.93
C ILE A 214 -6.13 2.19 -15.99
N PHE A 215 -5.19 2.66 -15.19
CA PHE A 215 -4.62 1.90 -14.09
C PHE A 215 -5.50 2.00 -12.85
N VAL A 216 -5.75 0.88 -12.19
CA VAL A 216 -6.61 0.80 -11.00
C VAL A 216 -5.80 0.26 -9.82
N GLU A 217 -5.67 1.08 -8.78
CA GLU A 217 -5.18 0.68 -7.47
C GLU A 217 -6.35 0.45 -6.52
N CYS A 218 -6.36 -0.69 -5.82
CA CYS A 218 -7.32 -0.94 -4.76
C CYS A 218 -6.61 -1.05 -3.41
N LEU A 219 -6.87 -0.09 -2.53
CA LEU A 219 -6.55 -0.15 -1.11
C LEU A 219 -7.67 -0.84 -0.36
N VAL A 220 -7.48 -2.13 -0.09
CA VAL A 220 -8.56 -3.02 0.36
C VAL A 220 -8.46 -3.40 1.85
N PRO A 221 -9.58 -3.81 2.46
CA PRO A 221 -9.60 -4.47 3.76
C PRO A 221 -8.76 -5.76 3.83
N ASP A 222 -8.60 -6.31 5.03
CA ASP A 222 -7.95 -7.61 5.23
C ASP A 222 -8.89 -8.81 5.01
N PHE A 223 -10.20 -8.56 4.86
CA PHE A 223 -11.26 -9.57 4.76
C PHE A 223 -11.22 -10.65 5.86
N ARG A 224 -10.68 -10.31 7.04
CA ARG A 224 -10.42 -11.25 8.16
C ARG A 224 -9.53 -12.43 7.74
N GLY A 225 -8.67 -12.22 6.74
CA GLY A 225 -7.79 -13.25 6.19
C GLY A 225 -8.48 -14.24 5.25
N ASP A 226 -9.70 -13.97 4.77
CA ASP A 226 -10.38 -14.84 3.81
C ASP A 226 -9.69 -14.77 2.44
N LEU A 227 -8.99 -15.86 2.09
CA LEU A 227 -8.22 -15.93 0.84
C LEU A 227 -9.10 -15.95 -0.41
N THR A 228 -10.36 -16.36 -0.31
CA THR A 228 -11.32 -16.30 -1.42
C THR A 228 -11.62 -14.86 -1.81
N CYS A 229 -11.74 -13.99 -0.82
CA CYS A 229 -11.92 -12.55 -1.02
C CYS A 229 -10.67 -11.93 -1.67
N VAL A 230 -9.48 -12.32 -1.19
CA VAL A 230 -8.20 -11.87 -1.75
C VAL A 230 -8.05 -12.29 -3.21
N GLU A 231 -8.33 -13.55 -3.53
CA GLU A 231 -8.28 -14.09 -4.89
C GLU A 231 -9.26 -13.38 -5.83
N THR A 232 -10.50 -13.18 -5.37
CA THR A 232 -11.56 -12.49 -6.12
C THR A 232 -11.11 -11.10 -6.58
N ILE A 233 -10.49 -10.34 -5.68
CA ILE A 233 -9.98 -9.02 -5.98
C ILE A 233 -8.72 -9.12 -6.84
N ALA A 234 -7.75 -9.96 -6.50
CA ALA A 234 -6.51 -10.12 -7.25
C ALA A 234 -6.75 -10.45 -8.75
N ASN A 235 -7.86 -11.11 -9.06
CA ASN A 235 -8.28 -11.49 -10.40
C ASN A 235 -9.34 -10.55 -11.03
N SER A 236 -9.67 -9.42 -10.39
CA SER A 236 -10.65 -8.45 -10.91
C SER A 236 -10.15 -7.61 -12.09
N GLY A 237 -8.84 -7.64 -12.34
CA GLY A 237 -8.19 -6.83 -13.38
C GLY A 237 -7.51 -5.56 -12.86
N LEU A 238 -7.45 -5.33 -11.55
CA LEU A 238 -6.67 -4.25 -10.96
C LEU A 238 -5.17 -4.39 -11.28
N ASP A 239 -4.44 -3.29 -11.17
CA ASP A 239 -3.01 -3.24 -11.44
C ASP A 239 -2.18 -3.22 -10.15
N VAL A 240 -2.74 -2.63 -9.08
CA VAL A 240 -2.08 -2.48 -7.79
C VAL A 240 -2.98 -2.95 -6.66
N TYR A 241 -2.52 -3.97 -5.94
CA TYR A 241 -3.18 -4.46 -4.73
C TYR A 241 -2.51 -3.83 -3.51
N ALA A 242 -3.21 -2.91 -2.86
CA ALA A 242 -2.72 -2.24 -1.66
C ALA A 242 -3.46 -2.74 -0.42
N HIS A 243 -2.71 -3.04 0.64
CA HIS A 243 -3.26 -3.27 1.97
C HIS A 243 -2.26 -2.76 3.00
N ASN A 244 -2.69 -1.85 3.87
CA ASN A 244 -1.79 -1.16 4.78
C ASN A 244 -1.56 -1.97 6.05
N ILE A 245 -0.29 -2.11 6.44
CA ILE A 245 0.10 -2.65 7.75
C ILE A 245 -0.10 -1.63 8.87
N GLU A 246 -0.07 -0.35 8.52
CA GLU A 246 -0.33 0.85 9.32
C GLU A 246 0.69 1.14 10.41
N THR A 247 1.14 0.13 11.15
CA THR A 247 2.10 0.29 12.25
C THR A 247 2.86 -1.01 12.48
N VAL A 248 3.79 -0.98 13.41
CA VAL A 248 4.63 -2.12 13.79
C VAL A 248 3.83 -3.18 14.56
N GLU A 249 4.33 -4.41 14.59
CA GLU A 249 3.62 -5.57 15.18
C GLU A 249 3.16 -5.32 16.62
N LYS A 250 4.05 -4.77 17.46
CA LYS A 250 3.77 -4.48 18.86
C LYS A 250 2.64 -3.46 19.06
N LEU A 251 2.52 -2.48 18.18
CA LEU A 251 1.51 -1.41 18.29
C LEU A 251 0.18 -1.76 17.64
N THR A 252 0.16 -2.75 16.74
CA THR A 252 -1.03 -3.21 16.02
C THR A 252 -2.27 -3.36 16.92
N PRO A 253 -2.22 -4.06 18.08
CA PRO A 253 -3.41 -4.24 18.94
C PRO A 253 -3.93 -2.94 19.59
N PHE A 254 -3.08 -1.91 19.64
CA PHE A 254 -3.41 -0.61 20.26
C PHE A 254 -3.84 0.42 19.22
N VAL A 255 -3.43 0.24 17.97
CA VAL A 255 -3.66 1.18 16.86
C VAL A 255 -4.84 0.75 16.00
N ARG A 256 -4.89 -0.53 15.63
CA ARG A 256 -5.85 -1.08 14.68
C ARG A 256 -7.01 -1.75 15.43
N ASP A 257 -8.10 -2.01 14.71
CA ASP A 257 -9.19 -2.82 15.25
C ASP A 257 -8.67 -4.21 15.63
N ARG A 258 -9.22 -4.80 16.70
CA ARG A 258 -8.79 -6.12 17.22
C ARG A 258 -8.85 -7.26 16.20
N ARG A 259 -9.61 -7.09 15.11
CA ARG A 259 -9.73 -8.06 13.99
C ARG A 259 -8.61 -7.92 12.95
N ALA A 260 -7.86 -6.82 12.98
CA ALA A 260 -6.81 -6.49 12.02
C ALA A 260 -5.43 -6.85 12.59
N HIS A 261 -5.03 -8.11 12.41
CA HIS A 261 -3.76 -8.63 12.93
C HIS A 261 -2.59 -8.36 11.98
N TYR A 262 -1.41 -8.13 12.54
CA TYR A 262 -0.18 -7.83 11.78
C TYR A 262 0.20 -8.96 10.82
N ARG A 263 0.26 -10.20 11.32
CA ARG A 263 0.60 -11.39 10.50
C ARG A 263 -0.49 -11.73 9.48
N GLN A 264 -1.76 -11.43 9.78
CA GLN A 264 -2.86 -11.57 8.82
C GLN A 264 -2.68 -10.59 7.65
N THR A 265 -2.35 -9.33 7.91
CA THR A 265 -2.04 -8.33 6.87
C THR A 265 -0.90 -8.81 5.96
N LEU A 266 0.20 -9.32 6.52
CA LEU A 266 1.31 -9.85 5.72
C LEU A 266 0.88 -11.03 4.85
N SER A 267 0.09 -11.95 5.42
CA SER A 267 -0.44 -13.10 4.68
C SER A 267 -1.34 -12.67 3.51
N VAL A 268 -2.24 -11.69 3.70
CA VAL A 268 -3.10 -11.16 2.63
C VAL A 268 -2.28 -10.58 1.48
N LEU A 269 -1.24 -9.79 1.79
CA LEU A 269 -0.36 -9.19 0.78
C LEU A 269 0.43 -10.25 0.01
N GLN A 270 0.96 -11.24 0.73
CA GLN A 270 1.68 -12.35 0.13
C GLN A 270 0.77 -13.17 -0.80
N GLN A 271 -0.45 -13.45 -0.37
CA GLN A 271 -1.41 -14.26 -1.15
C GLN A 271 -1.91 -13.53 -2.38
N ALA A 272 -2.16 -12.21 -2.32
CA ALA A 272 -2.50 -11.42 -3.49
C ALA A 272 -1.44 -11.55 -4.61
N LYS A 273 -0.16 -11.52 -4.22
CA LYS A 273 0.97 -11.70 -5.16
C LYS A 273 1.07 -13.14 -5.69
N GLN A 274 0.72 -14.13 -4.89
CA GLN A 274 0.69 -15.54 -5.32
C GLN A 274 -0.44 -15.82 -6.32
N PHE A 275 -1.65 -15.31 -6.05
CA PHE A 275 -2.79 -15.44 -6.95
C PHE A 275 -2.55 -14.75 -8.29
N ASN A 276 -1.93 -13.57 -8.26
CA ASN A 276 -1.59 -12.84 -9.48
C ASN A 276 -0.22 -12.16 -9.38
N PRO A 277 0.85 -12.82 -9.87
CA PRO A 277 2.22 -12.30 -9.83
C PRO A 277 2.43 -10.98 -10.58
N LYS A 278 1.52 -10.62 -11.50
CA LYS A 278 1.60 -9.38 -12.28
C LYS A 278 1.25 -8.14 -11.45
N LEU A 279 0.46 -8.30 -10.38
CA LEU A 279 0.05 -7.20 -9.51
C LEU A 279 1.25 -6.52 -8.88
N VAL A 280 1.20 -5.19 -8.79
CA VAL A 280 2.04 -4.45 -7.87
C VAL A 280 1.42 -4.52 -6.48
N THR A 281 2.18 -5.00 -5.49
CA THR A 281 1.74 -5.01 -4.09
C THR A 281 2.25 -3.79 -3.36
N LYS A 282 1.39 -3.15 -2.55
CA LYS A 282 1.71 -1.90 -1.86
C LYS A 282 1.24 -1.91 -0.42
N SER A 283 2.02 -1.30 0.46
CA SER A 283 1.62 -1.09 1.87
C SER A 283 2.06 0.30 2.37
N SER A 284 1.61 0.62 3.58
CA SER A 284 1.86 1.90 4.24
C SER A 284 2.15 1.72 5.72
N ILE A 285 3.05 2.55 6.26
CA ILE A 285 3.33 2.68 7.69
C ILE A 285 3.11 4.14 8.09
N MET A 286 2.33 4.35 9.15
CA MET A 286 2.23 5.66 9.80
C MET A 286 3.26 5.75 10.92
N LEU A 287 4.06 6.82 10.90
CA LEU A 287 5.06 7.11 11.92
C LEU A 287 4.54 8.12 12.94
N GLY A 288 5.10 8.09 14.15
CA GLY A 288 4.74 8.97 15.25
C GLY A 288 3.73 8.37 16.24
N LEU A 289 3.49 7.06 16.21
CA LEU A 289 2.58 6.34 17.11
C LEU A 289 3.30 5.72 18.32
N GLY A 290 4.63 5.83 18.37
CA GLY A 290 5.48 5.36 19.47
C GLY A 290 6.38 4.19 19.11
N GLU A 291 6.39 3.81 17.84
CA GLU A 291 7.31 2.83 17.28
C GLU A 291 8.77 3.30 17.41
N THR A 292 9.67 2.32 17.48
CA THR A 292 11.11 2.53 17.45
C THR A 292 11.68 2.25 16.07
N ASP A 293 12.87 2.77 15.78
CA ASP A 293 13.51 2.58 14.47
C ASP A 293 13.77 1.09 14.18
N ALA A 294 14.15 0.31 15.19
CA ALA A 294 14.31 -1.13 15.03
C ALA A 294 12.99 -1.85 14.69
N GLU A 295 11.86 -1.41 15.27
CA GLU A 295 10.55 -1.98 14.95
C GLU A 295 10.10 -1.59 13.53
N ILE A 296 10.36 -0.35 13.09
CA ILE A 296 10.09 0.09 11.71
C ILE A 296 10.90 -0.73 10.72
N GLU A 297 12.21 -0.85 10.95
CA GLU A 297 13.13 -1.64 10.12
C GLU A 297 12.67 -3.10 10.00
N GLN A 298 12.29 -3.73 11.11
CA GLN A 298 11.75 -5.08 11.11
C GLN A 298 10.45 -5.16 10.29
N THR A 299 9.54 -4.18 10.42
CA THR A 299 8.32 -4.15 9.61
C THR A 299 8.61 -3.98 8.12
N MET A 300 9.62 -3.20 7.74
CA MET A 300 10.04 -3.07 6.35
C MET A 300 10.59 -4.40 5.81
N LEU A 301 11.40 -5.12 6.60
CA LEU A 301 11.89 -6.46 6.25
C LEU A 301 10.74 -7.47 6.09
N ASP A 302 9.79 -7.49 7.03
CA ASP A 302 8.62 -8.37 6.99
C ASP A 302 7.77 -8.12 5.73
N LEU A 303 7.58 -6.85 5.35
CA LEU A 303 6.85 -6.48 4.14
C LEU A 303 7.60 -6.95 2.87
N ARG A 304 8.93 -6.85 2.84
CA ARG A 304 9.74 -7.38 1.74
C ARG A 304 9.64 -8.90 1.63
N GLU A 305 9.70 -9.61 2.76
CA GLU A 305 9.53 -11.07 2.80
C GLU A 305 8.14 -11.49 2.30
N ALA A 306 7.10 -10.71 2.64
CA ALA A 306 5.74 -10.91 2.12
C ALA A 306 5.59 -10.54 0.62
N GLY A 307 6.65 -10.10 -0.06
CA GLY A 307 6.64 -9.76 -1.48
C GLY A 307 5.99 -8.42 -1.79
N VAL A 308 5.92 -7.48 -0.83
CA VAL A 308 5.41 -6.13 -1.04
C VAL A 308 6.41 -5.32 -1.87
N GLU A 309 5.97 -4.79 -3.00
CA GLU A 309 6.84 -4.11 -3.96
C GLU A 309 6.96 -2.60 -3.73
N CYS A 310 5.92 -1.95 -3.21
CA CYS A 310 5.89 -0.52 -2.96
C CYS A 310 5.57 -0.20 -1.50
N LEU A 311 6.27 0.78 -0.92
CA LEU A 311 6.06 1.21 0.45
C LEU A 311 5.82 2.71 0.54
N THR A 312 4.91 3.11 1.42
CA THR A 312 4.71 4.50 1.82
C THR A 312 4.92 4.67 3.31
N LEU A 313 5.62 5.72 3.73
CA LEU A 313 5.79 6.11 5.12
C LEU A 313 5.35 7.55 5.30
N GLY A 314 4.37 7.77 6.18
CA GLY A 314 3.78 9.09 6.42
C GLY A 314 3.64 9.42 7.89
N GLN A 315 3.56 10.70 8.24
CA GLN A 315 3.29 11.11 9.63
C GLN A 315 1.84 10.77 10.00
N TYR A 316 1.66 10.10 11.14
CA TYR A 316 0.36 9.98 11.80
C TYR A 316 -0.13 11.38 12.22
N MET A 317 -1.29 11.75 11.69
CA MET A 317 -1.97 13.00 12.02
C MET A 317 -3.24 12.69 12.80
N GLN A 318 -3.29 13.11 14.07
CA GLN A 318 -4.46 12.90 14.92
C GLN A 318 -5.70 13.61 14.34
N PRO A 319 -6.75 12.89 13.93
CA PRO A 319 -7.91 13.52 13.28
C PRO A 319 -8.77 14.36 14.23
N THR A 320 -8.99 13.87 15.46
CA THR A 320 -9.72 14.56 16.52
C THR A 320 -9.14 14.19 17.89
N ASN A 321 -9.49 14.95 18.93
CA ASN A 321 -9.03 14.71 20.31
C ASN A 321 -9.45 13.35 20.91
N ARG A 322 -10.36 12.61 20.25
CA ARG A 322 -10.79 11.26 20.67
C ARG A 322 -9.91 10.14 20.12
N HIS A 323 -9.10 10.43 19.11
CA HIS A 323 -8.20 9.45 18.49
C HIS A 323 -6.87 9.40 19.24
N LEU A 324 -6.02 8.42 18.88
CA LEU A 324 -4.68 8.31 19.42
C LEU A 324 -3.94 9.64 19.36
N LYS A 325 -3.24 9.96 20.44
CA LYS A 325 -2.39 11.14 20.48
C LYS A 325 -1.11 10.83 19.71
N VAL A 326 -0.64 11.78 18.91
CA VAL A 326 0.70 11.71 18.31
C VAL A 326 1.72 11.58 19.44
N ILE A 327 2.65 10.64 19.33
CA ILE A 327 3.76 10.46 20.28
C ILE A 327 4.98 11.22 19.81
N GLU A 328 5.27 11.20 18.50
CA GLU A 328 6.39 11.90 17.90
C GLU A 328 5.99 12.56 16.59
N TYR A 329 6.45 13.79 16.38
CA TYR A 329 6.51 14.41 15.06
C TYR A 329 7.87 14.12 14.45
N VAL A 330 7.86 13.22 13.47
CA VAL A 330 9.06 12.75 12.78
C VAL A 330 9.57 13.86 11.86
N THR A 331 10.89 14.06 11.87
CA THR A 331 11.53 15.11 11.07
C THR A 331 11.63 14.70 9.60
N PRO A 332 11.64 15.67 8.65
CA PRO A 332 11.85 15.39 7.23
C PRO A 332 13.13 14.58 6.95
N GLU A 333 14.21 14.82 7.69
CA GLU A 333 15.47 14.07 7.56
C GLU A 333 15.30 12.59 7.90
N LYS A 334 14.51 12.28 8.93
CA LYS A 334 14.22 10.91 9.32
C LYS A 334 13.32 10.22 8.30
N PHE A 335 12.38 10.92 7.68
CA PHE A 335 11.64 10.38 6.54
C PHE A 335 12.57 10.09 5.35
N LYS A 336 13.51 10.98 5.03
CA LYS A 336 14.50 10.75 3.97
C LYS A 336 15.39 9.55 4.26
N HIS A 337 15.76 9.33 5.51
CA HIS A 337 16.46 8.11 5.93
C HIS A 337 15.64 6.85 5.59
N TRP A 338 14.34 6.82 5.93
CA TRP A 338 13.48 5.67 5.61
C TRP A 338 13.25 5.48 4.11
N GLU A 339 13.22 6.57 3.32
CA GLU A 339 13.19 6.50 1.85
C GLU A 339 14.40 5.72 1.31
N GLN A 340 15.60 6.16 1.71
CA GLN A 340 16.87 5.54 1.32
C GLN A 340 16.90 4.08 1.78
N ARG A 341 16.49 3.83 3.01
CA ARG A 341 16.48 2.48 3.57
C ARG A 341 15.54 1.54 2.83
N GLY A 342 14.34 1.99 2.48
CA GLY A 342 13.41 1.20 1.66
C GLY A 342 13.98 0.87 0.28
N ASN A 343 14.69 1.83 -0.33
CA ASN A 343 15.39 1.59 -1.59
C ASN A 343 16.53 0.58 -1.42
N GLU A 344 17.30 0.63 -0.35
CA GLU A 344 18.34 -0.39 -0.06
C GLU A 344 17.74 -1.80 0.13
N LEU A 345 16.58 -1.91 0.78
CA LEU A 345 15.87 -3.17 1.02
C LEU A 345 15.20 -3.78 -0.22
N GLY A 346 15.25 -3.09 -1.36
CA GLY A 346 14.77 -3.65 -2.62
C GLY A 346 13.30 -3.35 -2.94
N PHE A 347 12.64 -2.41 -2.24
CA PHE A 347 11.34 -1.93 -2.74
C PHE A 347 11.54 -1.32 -4.14
N LEU A 348 10.54 -1.50 -5.02
CA LEU A 348 10.52 -0.86 -6.33
C LEU A 348 10.36 0.65 -6.19
N TYR A 349 9.63 1.06 -5.16
CA TYR A 349 9.35 2.44 -4.84
C TYR A 349 9.10 2.58 -3.34
N THR A 350 9.77 3.55 -2.73
CA THR A 350 9.54 3.96 -1.34
C THR A 350 9.19 5.45 -1.34
N ALA A 351 7.97 5.81 -0.98
CA ALA A 351 7.61 7.21 -0.72
C ALA A 351 7.68 7.46 0.79
N SER A 352 8.49 8.41 1.24
CA SER A 352 8.62 8.67 2.68
C SER A 352 8.68 10.16 2.94
N GLY A 353 7.69 10.67 3.67
CA GLY A 353 7.61 12.10 3.95
C GLY A 353 6.48 12.46 4.90
N PRO A 354 6.54 13.64 5.54
CA PRO A 354 5.57 14.02 6.57
C PRO A 354 4.12 13.99 6.08
N LEU A 355 3.86 14.47 4.87
CA LEU A 355 2.52 14.54 4.28
C LEU A 355 2.19 13.33 3.38
N VAL A 356 3.07 12.34 3.25
CA VAL A 356 2.79 11.14 2.45
C VAL A 356 1.57 10.40 2.97
N ARG A 357 0.74 9.93 2.04
CA ARG A 357 -0.39 9.03 2.28
C ARG A 357 -0.29 7.86 1.32
N SER A 358 -0.96 6.76 1.65
CA SER A 358 -1.02 5.58 0.79
C SER A 358 -1.44 5.93 -0.64
N SER A 359 -2.41 6.83 -0.81
CA SER A 359 -2.90 7.30 -2.11
C SER A 359 -2.31 8.65 -2.57
N TYR A 360 -1.12 9.02 -2.10
CA TYR A 360 -0.52 10.30 -2.48
C TYR A 360 0.02 10.29 -3.92
N LYS A 361 -0.19 11.41 -4.64
CA LYS A 361 0.08 11.63 -6.07
C LYS A 361 1.43 11.13 -6.56
N ALA A 362 2.49 11.39 -5.80
CA ALA A 362 3.83 10.96 -6.18
C ALA A 362 3.90 9.43 -6.39
N GLY A 363 3.19 8.64 -5.57
CA GLY A 363 3.10 7.19 -5.77
C GLY A 363 2.46 6.80 -7.10
N GLU A 364 1.47 7.55 -7.57
CA GLU A 364 0.71 7.24 -8.79
C GLU A 364 1.60 7.36 -10.04
N PHE A 365 2.40 8.43 -10.15
CA PHE A 365 3.31 8.63 -11.28
C PHE A 365 4.40 7.56 -11.36
N PHE A 366 5.00 7.22 -10.23
CA PHE A 366 6.03 6.18 -10.14
C PHE A 366 5.46 4.80 -10.47
N ILE A 367 4.32 4.46 -9.89
CA ILE A 367 3.67 3.17 -10.15
C ILE A 367 3.20 3.09 -11.60
N THR A 368 2.64 4.15 -12.16
CA THR A 368 2.26 4.23 -13.58
C THR A 368 3.45 3.94 -14.49
N SER A 369 4.63 4.49 -14.17
CA SER A 369 5.86 4.25 -14.94
C SER A 369 6.30 2.78 -14.84
N ILE A 370 6.24 2.19 -13.65
CA ILE A 370 6.54 0.75 -13.45
C ILE A 370 5.57 -0.12 -14.26
N LEU A 371 4.27 0.17 -14.21
CA LEU A 371 3.23 -0.60 -14.90
C LEU A 371 3.38 -0.51 -16.43
N LYS A 372 3.58 0.70 -16.98
CA LYS A 372 3.84 0.90 -18.41
C LYS A 372 5.08 0.12 -18.88
N ASN A 373 6.15 0.14 -18.09
CA ASN A 373 7.36 -0.64 -18.39
C ASN A 373 7.11 -2.15 -18.37
N ARG A 374 6.34 -2.67 -17.40
CA ARG A 374 5.95 -4.09 -17.35
C ARG A 374 5.14 -4.49 -18.57
N GLN A 375 4.16 -3.68 -18.96
CA GLN A 375 3.33 -3.92 -20.14
C GLN A 375 4.17 -3.95 -21.42
N ALA A 376 5.09 -2.99 -21.59
CA ALA A 376 6.00 -2.95 -22.74
C ALA A 376 6.89 -4.20 -22.83
N GLN A 377 7.41 -4.68 -21.70
CA GLN A 377 8.22 -5.90 -21.65
C GLN A 377 7.40 -7.16 -22.00
N THR A 378 6.16 -7.26 -21.51
CA THR A 378 5.27 -8.38 -21.87
C THR A 378 4.97 -8.38 -23.36
N GLN A 379 4.64 -7.23 -23.94
CA GLN A 379 4.40 -7.10 -25.38
C GLN A 379 5.62 -7.47 -26.23
N GLN A 380 6.83 -7.08 -25.80
CA GLN A 380 8.08 -7.46 -26.48
C GLN A 380 8.37 -8.97 -26.39
N ALA A 381 8.11 -9.59 -25.23
CA ALA A 381 8.27 -11.03 -25.05
C ALA A 381 7.28 -11.84 -25.91
N ASP A 382 6.03 -11.41 -25.97
CA ASP A 382 4.98 -12.05 -26.78
C ASP A 382 5.27 -11.89 -28.29
N ALA A 383 5.74 -10.72 -28.71
CA ALA A 383 6.18 -10.48 -30.09
C ALA A 383 7.36 -11.37 -30.48
N ALA A 384 8.40 -11.48 -29.64
CA ALA A 384 9.58 -12.30 -29.90
C ALA A 384 9.25 -13.81 -29.97
N GLN A 385 8.30 -14.30 -29.17
CA GLN A 385 7.82 -15.68 -29.24
C GLN A 385 7.01 -15.96 -30.51
N THR A 386 6.35 -14.94 -31.06
CA THR A 386 5.58 -15.04 -32.31
C THR A 386 6.52 -15.09 -33.52
N THR A 387 7.63 -14.34 -33.50
CA THR A 387 8.64 -14.33 -34.57
C THR A 387 9.51 -15.61 -34.62
N GLN A 388 9.67 -16.33 -33.51
CA GLN A 388 10.39 -17.61 -33.47
C GLN A 388 9.54 -18.82 -33.90
N LYS A 389 8.22 -18.63 -34.10
CA LYS A 389 7.29 -19.66 -34.59
C LYS A 389 6.95 -19.53 -36.08
N GLN A 390 7.49 -18.52 -36.75
CA GLN A 390 7.51 -18.38 -38.20
C GLN A 390 8.91 -18.74 -38.70
#